data_AF-A0A7X3VG86-F1
#
_entry.id   AF-A0A7X3VG86-F1
#
_cell.length_a   1.000
_cell.length_b   1.000
_cell.length_c   1.000
_cell.angle_alpha   90.00
_cell.angle_beta   90.00
_cell.angle_gamma   90.00
#
_symmetry.space_group_name_H-M   'P 1'
#
loop_
_entity.id
_entity.type
_entity.pdbx_description
1 polymer ?
#
loop_
_entity_poly.entity_id
_entity_poly.type
_entity_poly.pdbx_seq_one_letter_code
_entity_poly.pdbx_strand_id
1 'polypeptide(L)'
;MFNRDVSPLAEVESDFDAFLETDGVSQFEQRAVIAFPNFVHRQMYDGAVARIGNAAAFMEPLEATAIVSAQLQIGMVLQIRLNRSVENLERDAPVVNRFLVNNMLCYGLFVGWHYSCGSKYDSGFWRHARDHAWPQHRTAAAPEVVDCAALRKFDEMMELMNQPVIDKSDWNRMCAVPLTSYFQMSQGLGC
;
A
#
# COMPACT_ATOMS: atom_id res chain seq x y z
N MET A 1 -8.40 10.90 -6.54
CA MET A 1 -7.20 11.46 -5.87
C MET A 1 -6.23 11.98 -6.93
N PHE A 2 -5.25 12.81 -6.55
CA PHE A 2 -4.27 13.36 -7.49
C PHE A 2 -2.92 13.61 -6.81
N ASN A 3 -1.86 13.72 -7.62
CA ASN A 3 -0.56 14.20 -7.15
C ASN A 3 -0.47 15.71 -7.42
N ARG A 4 -0.45 16.52 -6.36
CA ARG A 4 -0.45 17.99 -6.46
C ARG A 4 0.78 18.60 -7.14
N ASP A 5 1.88 17.87 -7.19
CA ASP A 5 3.15 18.33 -7.78
C ASP A 5 3.21 18.03 -9.28
N VAL A 6 2.31 17.18 -9.78
CA VAL A 6 2.25 16.74 -11.19
C VAL A 6 0.96 17.19 -11.88
N SER A 7 -0.15 17.22 -11.14
CA SER A 7 -1.48 17.57 -11.64
C SER A 7 -1.96 18.88 -11.00
N PRO A 8 -2.14 19.96 -11.78
CA PRO A 8 -2.68 21.22 -11.29
C PRO A 8 -4.09 21.04 -10.71
N LEU A 9 -4.38 21.72 -9.59
CA LEU A 9 -5.68 21.58 -8.91
C LEU A 9 -6.87 21.93 -9.83
N ALA A 10 -6.74 22.99 -10.64
CA ALA A 10 -7.81 23.41 -11.54
C ALA A 10 -8.16 22.35 -12.60
N GLU A 11 -7.16 21.60 -13.09
CA GLU A 11 -7.37 20.50 -14.04
C GLU A 11 -8.09 19.34 -13.34
N VAL A 12 -7.66 18.99 -12.12
CA VAL A 12 -8.28 17.94 -11.30
C VAL A 12 -9.74 18.28 -10.97
N GLU A 13 -10.02 19.54 -10.65
CA GLU A 13 -11.38 20.02 -10.37
C GLU A 13 -12.25 19.91 -11.61
N SER A 14 -11.76 20.36 -12.77
CA SER A 14 -12.46 20.26 -14.05
C SER A 14 -12.75 18.81 -14.45
N ASP A 15 -11.77 17.91 -14.30
CA ASP A 15 -11.95 16.49 -14.60
C ASP A 15 -12.97 15.83 -13.66
N PHE A 16 -12.96 16.22 -12.38
CA PHE A 16 -13.90 15.71 -11.40
C PHE A 16 -15.33 16.24 -11.66
N ASP A 17 -15.49 17.50 -12.08
CA ASP A 17 -16.78 18.06 -12.49
C ASP A 17 -17.34 17.33 -13.73
N ALA A 18 -16.52 17.12 -14.75
CA ALA A 18 -16.92 16.35 -15.94
C ALA A 18 -17.32 14.90 -15.61
N PHE A 19 -16.63 14.27 -14.64
CA PHE A 19 -16.99 12.96 -14.13
C PHE A 19 -18.34 12.96 -13.42
N LEU A 20 -18.60 13.92 -12.52
CA LEU A 20 -19.89 14.04 -11.83
C LEU A 20 -21.04 14.30 -12.80
N GLU A 21 -20.84 15.14 -13.81
CA GLU A 21 -21.83 15.39 -14.86
C GLU A 21 -22.16 14.11 -15.64
N THR A 22 -21.15 13.30 -15.96
CA THR A 22 -21.34 12.02 -16.65
C THR A 22 -22.17 11.03 -15.82
N ASP A 23 -22.01 11.06 -14.50
CA ASP A 23 -22.78 10.24 -13.55
C ASP A 23 -24.13 10.87 -13.15
N GLY A 24 -24.50 12.02 -13.75
CA GLY A 24 -25.77 12.71 -13.48
C GLY A 24 -25.84 13.37 -12.10
N VAL A 25 -24.70 13.58 -11.44
CA VAL A 25 -24.60 14.22 -10.13
C VAL A 25 -24.49 15.73 -10.32
N SER A 26 -25.59 16.44 -10.05
CA SER A 26 -25.68 17.90 -10.22
C SER A 26 -25.72 18.69 -8.91
N GLN A 27 -25.82 18.01 -7.77
CA GLN A 27 -25.91 18.63 -6.45
C GLN A 27 -25.00 17.93 -5.46
N PHE A 28 -24.11 18.70 -4.82
CA PHE A 28 -23.27 18.26 -3.72
C PHE A 28 -23.03 19.45 -2.79
N GLU A 29 -22.96 19.21 -1.48
CA GLU A 29 -22.89 20.29 -0.49
C GLU A 29 -21.55 21.04 -0.56
N GLN A 30 -20.44 20.30 -0.42
CA GLN A 30 -19.12 20.90 -0.32
C GLN A 30 -18.04 19.95 -0.83
N ARG A 31 -17.23 20.45 -1.77
CA ARG A 31 -15.99 19.79 -2.19
C ARG A 31 -14.93 19.99 -1.11
N ALA A 32 -14.28 18.91 -0.72
CA ALA A 32 -13.12 18.95 0.17
C ALA A 32 -11.87 18.49 -0.59
N VAL A 33 -10.81 19.30 -0.52
CA VAL A 33 -9.47 18.89 -0.93
C VAL A 33 -8.71 18.54 0.33
N ILE A 34 -8.50 17.24 0.54
CA ILE A 34 -7.82 16.72 1.73
C ILE A 34 -6.39 16.37 1.34
N ALA A 35 -5.43 17.10 1.92
CA ALA A 35 -4.02 16.74 1.80
C ALA A 35 -3.70 15.62 2.79
N PHE A 36 -3.09 14.54 2.32
CA PHE A 36 -2.62 13.45 3.16
C PHE A 36 -1.17 13.10 2.80
N PRO A 37 -0.30 12.89 3.79
CA PRO A 37 0.99 12.28 3.56
C PRO A 37 0.81 10.76 3.39
N ASN A 38 1.53 10.17 2.43
CA ASN A 38 1.74 8.72 2.42
C ASN A 38 2.94 8.41 3.34
N PHE A 39 2.74 7.57 4.35
CA PHE A 39 3.79 7.26 5.32
C PHE A 39 3.57 5.93 6.03
N VAL A 40 4.65 5.44 6.65
CA VAL A 40 4.64 4.32 7.58
C VAL A 40 5.55 4.66 8.76
N HIS A 41 5.05 4.54 9.99
CA HIS A 41 5.90 4.63 11.17
C HIS A 41 6.74 3.35 11.32
N ARG A 42 8.05 3.51 11.54
CA ARG A 42 8.95 2.37 11.83
C ARG A 42 8.64 1.70 13.18
N GLN A 43 8.08 2.44 14.11
CA GLN A 43 7.69 1.95 15.44
C GLN A 43 6.19 2.23 15.67
N MET A 44 5.37 1.23 15.41
CA MET A 44 3.93 1.24 15.64
C MET A 44 3.56 0.77 17.06
N TYR A 45 4.42 0.00 17.72
CA TYR A 45 4.19 -0.50 19.07
C TYR A 45 5.47 -0.47 19.90
N ASP A 46 5.42 0.08 21.11
CA ASP A 46 6.56 0.13 22.03
C ASP A 46 6.33 -0.63 23.35
N GLY A 47 5.17 -1.27 23.49
CA GLY A 47 4.75 -1.95 24.72
C GLY A 47 3.70 -1.21 25.53
N ALA A 48 3.91 0.09 25.69
CA ALA A 48 2.97 0.96 26.38
C ALA A 48 1.95 1.56 25.41
N VAL A 49 2.42 1.99 24.25
CA VAL A 49 1.65 2.70 23.23
C VAL A 49 1.60 1.88 21.95
N ALA A 50 0.40 1.79 21.38
CA ALA A 50 0.15 1.25 20.05
C ALA A 50 -0.45 2.34 19.16
N ARG A 51 0.20 2.57 18.02
CA ARG A 51 -0.33 3.36 16.90
C ARG A 51 -1.17 2.43 16.04
N ILE A 52 -2.40 2.83 15.74
CA ILE A 52 -3.38 2.03 14.97
C ILE A 52 -4.01 2.90 13.87
N GLY A 53 -4.30 2.29 12.72
CA GLY A 53 -4.87 2.94 11.54
C GLY A 53 -3.98 4.08 11.05
N ASN A 54 -4.59 5.22 10.76
CA ASN A 54 -3.90 6.42 10.26
C ASN A 54 -2.85 6.97 11.25
N ALA A 55 -2.88 6.60 12.53
CA ALA A 55 -1.82 6.96 13.47
C ALA A 55 -0.53 6.14 13.28
N ALA A 56 -0.60 4.98 12.61
CA ALA A 56 0.52 4.08 12.35
C ALA A 56 1.06 4.22 10.93
N ALA A 57 0.17 4.27 9.96
CA ALA A 57 0.52 4.39 8.55
C ALA A 57 -0.68 4.92 7.77
N PHE A 58 -0.42 5.59 6.66
CA PHE A 58 -1.44 6.02 5.72
C PHE A 58 -0.95 5.79 4.30
N MET A 59 -1.84 5.26 3.48
CA MET A 59 -1.72 5.22 2.03
C MET A 59 -3.10 5.42 1.42
N GLU A 60 -3.10 5.73 0.14
CA GLU A 60 -4.34 5.91 -0.60
C GLU A 60 -5.28 4.70 -0.59
N PRO A 61 -6.61 4.92 -0.70
CA PRO A 61 -7.59 3.86 -0.54
C PRO A 61 -7.78 2.99 -1.79
N LEU A 62 -6.83 2.95 -2.74
CA LEU A 62 -6.98 2.22 -4.01
C LEU A 62 -7.38 0.76 -3.81
N GLU A 63 -6.76 0.09 -2.82
CA GLU A 63 -6.97 -1.33 -2.50
C GLU A 63 -7.68 -1.55 -1.15
N ALA A 64 -8.40 -0.54 -0.65
CA ALA A 64 -9.18 -0.59 0.61
C ALA A 64 -8.41 -1.14 1.84
N THR A 65 -7.10 -0.89 1.94
CA THR A 65 -6.21 -1.52 2.93
C THR A 65 -6.31 -0.91 4.34
N ALA A 66 -6.94 0.26 4.50
CA ALA A 66 -6.97 1.00 5.77
C ALA A 66 -7.61 0.21 6.93
N ILE A 67 -8.77 -0.43 6.70
CA ILE A 67 -9.46 -1.19 7.75
C ILE A 67 -8.72 -2.50 8.02
N VAL A 68 -8.29 -3.21 6.97
CA VAL A 68 -7.56 -4.48 7.09
C VAL A 68 -6.23 -4.29 7.84
N SER A 69 -5.50 -3.22 7.54
CA SER A 69 -4.26 -2.89 8.25
C SER A 69 -4.50 -2.54 9.72
N ALA A 70 -5.55 -1.77 10.04
CA ALA A 70 -5.94 -1.50 11.42
C ALA A 70 -6.29 -2.78 12.19
N GLN A 71 -7.04 -3.70 11.57
CA GLN A 71 -7.36 -5.00 12.16
C GLN A 71 -6.09 -5.82 12.44
N LEU A 72 -5.14 -5.84 11.50
CA LEU A 72 -3.87 -6.54 11.68
C LEU A 72 -3.04 -5.93 12.83
N GLN A 73 -2.94 -4.60 12.89
CA GLN A 73 -2.22 -3.89 13.94
C GLN A 73 -2.83 -4.18 15.32
N ILE A 74 -4.16 -4.09 15.46
CA ILE A 74 -4.88 -4.43 16.70
C ILE A 74 -4.62 -5.89 17.06
N GLY A 75 -4.77 -6.81 16.10
CA GLY A 75 -4.57 -8.24 16.29
C GLY A 75 -3.18 -8.56 16.83
N MET A 76 -2.12 -8.01 16.23
CA MET A 76 -0.75 -8.26 16.66
C MET A 76 -0.46 -7.72 18.07
N VAL A 77 -0.99 -6.54 18.41
CA VAL A 77 -0.85 -5.97 19.77
C VAL A 77 -1.57 -6.84 20.79
N LEU A 78 -2.81 -7.26 20.52
CA LEU A 78 -3.58 -8.13 21.41
C LEU A 78 -2.90 -9.51 21.58
N GLN A 79 -2.36 -10.07 20.49
CA GLN A 79 -1.62 -11.34 20.55
C GLN A 79 -0.42 -11.27 21.50
N ILE A 80 0.37 -10.19 21.45
CA ILE A 80 1.44 -9.99 22.43
C ILE A 80 0.87 -9.82 23.84
N ARG A 81 -0.07 -8.89 24.02
CA ARG A 81 -0.53 -8.48 25.35
C ARG A 81 -1.26 -9.57 26.12
N LEU A 82 -1.95 -10.48 25.41
CA LEU A 82 -2.75 -11.54 26.03
C LEU A 82 -2.00 -12.86 26.16
N ASN A 83 -1.03 -13.15 25.27
CA ASN A 83 -0.39 -14.47 25.20
C ASN A 83 1.11 -14.45 25.56
N ARG A 84 1.67 -13.30 25.91
CA ARG A 84 3.10 -13.14 26.23
C ARG A 84 3.28 -12.42 27.56
N SER A 85 4.23 -12.89 28.36
CA SER A 85 4.59 -12.20 29.60
C SER A 85 5.31 -10.88 29.31
N VAL A 86 5.21 -9.92 30.24
CA VAL A 86 5.76 -8.56 30.07
C VAL A 86 7.28 -8.55 29.89
N GLU A 87 7.97 -9.53 30.46
CA GLU A 87 9.43 -9.70 30.34
C GLU A 87 9.87 -9.98 28.89
N ASN A 88 8.95 -10.44 28.04
CA ASN A 88 9.24 -10.70 26.63
C ASN A 88 9.10 -9.44 25.75
N LEU A 89 8.59 -8.34 26.30
CA LEU A 89 8.17 -7.18 25.51
C LEU A 89 9.32 -6.55 24.73
N GLU A 90 10.49 -6.37 25.35
CA GLU A 90 11.67 -5.78 24.70
C GLU A 90 12.11 -6.58 23.47
N ARG A 91 11.94 -7.92 23.52
CA ARG A 91 12.23 -8.81 22.40
C ARG A 91 11.11 -8.81 21.36
N ASP A 92 9.86 -8.84 21.80
CA ASP A 92 8.71 -9.07 20.94
C ASP A 92 8.26 -7.80 20.19
N ALA A 93 8.41 -6.61 20.79
CA ALA A 93 7.99 -5.36 20.15
C ALA A 93 8.73 -5.07 18.82
N PRO A 94 10.07 -5.22 18.72
CA PRO A 94 10.78 -5.08 17.45
C PRO A 94 10.30 -6.06 16.38
N VAL A 95 9.94 -7.29 16.76
CA VAL A 95 9.43 -8.30 15.83
C VAL A 95 8.08 -7.88 15.27
N VAL A 96 7.18 -7.39 16.13
CA VAL A 96 5.86 -6.90 15.69
C VAL A 96 5.99 -5.65 14.83
N ASN A 97 6.86 -4.71 15.18
CA ASN A 97 7.11 -3.53 14.34
C ASN A 97 7.61 -3.93 12.95
N ARG A 98 8.62 -4.80 12.85
CA ARG A 98 9.11 -5.28 11.55
C ARG A 98 8.01 -5.97 10.76
N PHE A 99 7.17 -6.78 11.40
CA PHE A 99 6.05 -7.44 10.73
C PHE A 99 5.03 -6.44 10.18
N LEU A 100 4.59 -5.48 11.00
CA LEU A 100 3.60 -4.48 10.61
C LEU A 100 4.13 -3.52 9.53
N VAL A 101 5.38 -3.07 9.67
CA VAL A 101 6.06 -2.24 8.66
C VAL A 101 6.20 -3.02 7.35
N ASN A 102 6.64 -4.28 7.40
CA ASN A 102 6.73 -5.14 6.22
C ASN A 102 5.37 -5.22 5.51
N ASN A 103 4.29 -5.45 6.25
CA ASN A 103 2.97 -5.58 5.66
C ASN A 103 2.49 -4.28 4.98
N MET A 104 2.70 -3.13 5.62
CA MET A 104 2.34 -1.83 5.04
C MET A 104 3.16 -1.50 3.79
N LEU A 105 4.45 -1.82 3.79
CA LEU A 105 5.30 -1.62 2.61
C LEU A 105 4.93 -2.57 1.47
N CYS A 106 4.53 -3.80 1.75
CA CYS A 106 4.01 -4.71 0.73
C CYS A 106 2.72 -4.16 0.08
N TYR A 107 1.79 -3.58 0.85
CA TYR A 107 0.63 -2.88 0.27
C TYR A 107 1.05 -1.68 -0.58
N GLY A 108 2.01 -0.88 -0.09
CA GLY A 108 2.56 0.26 -0.83
C GLY A 108 3.16 -0.15 -2.17
N LEU A 109 3.97 -1.21 -2.19
CA LEU A 109 4.57 -1.76 -3.40
C LEU A 109 3.50 -2.28 -4.37
N PHE A 110 2.49 -2.98 -3.84
CA PHE A 110 1.37 -3.46 -4.66
C PHE A 110 0.64 -2.30 -5.33
N VAL A 111 0.24 -1.26 -4.59
CA VAL A 111 -0.40 -0.06 -5.15
C VAL A 111 0.52 0.71 -6.10
N GLY A 112 1.79 0.91 -5.73
CA GLY A 112 2.76 1.58 -6.60
C GLY A 112 2.96 0.86 -7.93
N TRP A 113 2.89 -0.48 -7.93
CA TRP A 113 2.97 -1.28 -9.13
C TRP A 113 1.79 -1.05 -10.07
N HIS A 114 0.58 -0.80 -9.56
CA HIS A 114 -0.60 -0.48 -10.40
C HIS A 114 -0.32 0.75 -11.25
N TYR A 115 0.25 1.78 -10.63
CA TYR A 115 0.61 3.00 -11.33
C TYR A 115 1.78 2.81 -12.30
N SER A 116 2.71 1.91 -11.97
CA SER A 116 3.86 1.60 -12.82
C SER A 116 3.48 0.94 -14.15
N CYS A 117 2.37 0.20 -14.19
CA CYS A 117 1.86 -0.40 -15.43
C CYS A 117 1.33 0.64 -16.43
N GLY A 118 1.20 1.90 -16.00
CA GLY A 118 0.75 3.00 -16.84
C GLY A 118 -0.75 3.03 -17.07
N SER A 119 -1.19 3.69 -18.12
CA SER A 119 -2.60 3.85 -18.46
C SER A 119 -2.80 4.18 -19.94
N LYS A 120 -3.99 3.88 -20.46
CA LYS A 120 -4.39 4.23 -21.84
C LYS A 120 -4.40 5.73 -22.14
N TYR A 121 -4.39 6.57 -21.11
CA TYR A 121 -4.49 8.03 -21.24
C TYR A 121 -3.11 8.73 -21.37
N ASP A 122 -1.98 8.02 -21.26
CA ASP A 122 -0.58 8.50 -21.40
C ASP A 122 -0.35 9.98 -21.02
N SER A 123 -0.66 10.33 -19.78
CA SER A 123 -0.52 11.69 -19.26
C SER A 123 0.83 11.90 -18.55
N GLY A 124 1.15 13.16 -18.23
CA GLY A 124 2.35 13.49 -17.43
C GLY A 124 2.38 12.77 -16.08
N PHE A 125 1.21 12.57 -15.46
CA PHE A 125 1.05 11.77 -14.25
C PHE A 125 1.51 10.31 -14.44
N TRP A 126 1.04 9.62 -15.48
CA TRP A 126 1.36 8.21 -15.71
C TRP A 126 2.83 8.00 -16.05
N ARG A 127 3.44 8.90 -16.84
CA ARG A 127 4.89 8.89 -17.09
C ARG A 127 5.67 9.12 -15.80
N HIS A 128 5.29 10.11 -14.99
CA HIS A 128 5.93 10.36 -13.71
C HIS A 128 5.82 9.15 -12.77
N ALA A 129 4.65 8.52 -12.70
CA ALA A 129 4.45 7.38 -11.82
C ALA A 129 5.33 6.18 -12.20
N ARG A 130 5.40 5.84 -13.51
CA ARG A 130 6.22 4.73 -14.02
C ARG A 130 7.72 5.02 -13.96
N ASP A 131 8.14 6.19 -14.45
CA ASP A 131 9.55 6.47 -14.74
C ASP A 131 10.29 7.08 -13.54
N HIS A 132 9.57 7.68 -12.58
CA HIS A 132 10.17 8.35 -11.43
C HIS A 132 9.66 7.82 -10.09
N ALA A 133 8.36 7.86 -9.83
CA ALA A 133 7.82 7.51 -8.52
C ALA A 133 8.02 6.02 -8.19
N TRP A 134 7.82 5.13 -9.16
CA TRP A 134 7.97 3.69 -8.96
C TRP A 134 9.41 3.26 -8.61
N PRO A 135 10.46 3.66 -9.36
CA PRO A 135 11.84 3.40 -8.95
C PRO A 135 12.17 3.91 -7.55
N GLN A 136 11.76 5.14 -7.22
CA GLN A 136 11.98 5.73 -5.90
C GLN A 136 11.27 4.94 -4.79
N HIS A 137 10.04 4.52 -5.03
CA HIS A 137 9.27 3.73 -4.07
C HIS A 137 9.92 2.37 -3.79
N ARG A 138 10.42 1.70 -4.83
CA ARG A 138 11.18 0.45 -4.67
C ARG A 138 12.46 0.66 -3.86
N THR A 139 13.25 1.69 -4.17
CA THR A 139 14.46 2.02 -3.39
C THR A 139 14.13 2.31 -1.93
N ALA A 140 13.05 3.05 -1.64
CA ALA A 140 12.62 3.35 -0.29
C ALA A 140 12.17 2.11 0.51
N ALA A 141 11.73 1.05 -0.18
CA ALA A 141 11.32 -0.22 0.42
C ALA A 141 12.45 -1.27 0.47
N ALA A 142 13.66 -0.93 0.03
CA ALA A 142 14.79 -1.85 0.01
C ALA A 142 15.15 -2.33 1.43
N PRO A 143 15.49 -3.61 1.65
CA PRO A 143 15.75 -4.15 2.99
C PRO A 143 16.79 -3.37 3.81
N GLU A 144 17.78 -2.81 3.13
CA GLU A 144 18.87 -2.01 3.69
C GLU A 144 18.38 -0.67 4.25
N VAL A 145 17.22 -0.18 3.79
CA VAL A 145 16.61 1.09 4.18
C VAL A 145 15.57 0.91 5.30
N VAL A 146 14.83 -0.20 5.29
CA VAL A 146 13.65 -0.40 6.16
C VAL A 146 13.76 -1.57 7.14
N ASP A 147 14.86 -2.33 7.12
CA ASP A 147 15.09 -3.51 7.98
C ASP A 147 13.93 -4.52 7.94
N CYS A 148 13.39 -4.75 6.73
CA CYS A 148 12.36 -5.75 6.51
C CYS A 148 12.43 -6.33 5.09
N ALA A 149 11.65 -7.37 4.82
CA ALA A 149 11.72 -8.14 3.59
C ALA A 149 10.68 -7.72 2.54
N ALA A 150 10.06 -6.54 2.66
CA ALA A 150 8.90 -6.16 1.85
C ALA A 150 9.19 -6.19 0.34
N LEU A 151 10.26 -5.52 -0.10
CA LEU A 151 10.65 -5.50 -1.52
C LEU A 151 11.01 -6.90 -2.04
N ARG A 152 11.82 -7.65 -1.29
CA ARG A 152 12.20 -9.02 -1.68
C ARG A 152 10.96 -9.92 -1.84
N LYS A 153 10.03 -9.88 -0.88
CA LYS A 153 8.80 -10.66 -0.96
C LYS A 153 7.94 -10.24 -2.14
N PHE A 154 7.84 -8.94 -2.43
CA PHE A 154 7.14 -8.44 -3.61
C PHE A 154 7.76 -8.99 -4.90
N ASP A 155 9.09 -8.91 -5.03
CA ASP A 155 9.80 -9.42 -6.20
C ASP A 155 9.64 -10.95 -6.36
N GLU A 156 9.64 -11.71 -5.27
CA GLU A 156 9.31 -13.15 -5.30
C GLU A 156 7.92 -13.42 -5.88
N MET A 157 6.91 -12.59 -5.57
CA MET A 157 5.57 -12.73 -6.16
C MET A 157 5.58 -12.44 -7.66
N MET A 158 6.32 -11.39 -8.07
CA MET A 158 6.49 -11.05 -9.49
C MET A 158 7.20 -12.18 -10.26
N GLU A 159 8.20 -12.81 -9.67
CA GLU A 159 8.90 -13.95 -10.25
C GLU A 159 7.97 -15.16 -10.42
N LEU A 160 7.15 -15.47 -9.40
CA LEU A 160 6.15 -16.52 -9.47
C LEU A 160 5.11 -16.26 -10.57
N MET A 161 4.72 -15.00 -10.76
CA MET A 161 3.80 -14.64 -11.84
C MET A 161 4.33 -14.94 -13.23
N ASN A 162 5.64 -14.84 -13.42
CA ASN A 162 6.30 -15.08 -14.69
C ASN A 162 6.59 -16.56 -14.97
N GLN A 163 6.23 -17.46 -14.06
CA GLN A 163 6.40 -18.90 -14.27
C GLN A 163 5.34 -19.44 -15.25
N PRO A 164 5.70 -20.36 -16.15
CA PRO A 164 4.77 -20.93 -17.12
C PRO A 164 3.69 -21.80 -16.47
N VAL A 165 3.99 -22.39 -15.32
CA VAL A 165 3.08 -23.21 -14.52
C VAL A 165 3.35 -22.91 -13.06
N ILE A 166 2.30 -22.64 -12.29
CA ILE A 166 2.39 -22.37 -10.86
C ILE A 166 1.86 -23.57 -10.11
N ASP A 167 2.59 -23.99 -9.08
CA ASP A 167 2.15 -25.03 -8.18
C ASP A 167 0.88 -24.57 -7.42
N LYS A 168 -0.08 -25.47 -7.25
CA LYS A 168 -1.26 -25.24 -6.41
C LYS A 168 -0.89 -24.85 -4.99
N SER A 169 0.27 -25.28 -4.50
CA SER A 169 0.78 -24.90 -3.18
C SER A 169 1.08 -23.39 -3.06
N ASP A 170 1.40 -22.71 -4.18
CA ASP A 170 1.72 -21.28 -4.21
C ASP A 170 0.50 -20.38 -4.41
N TRP A 171 -0.69 -20.92 -4.73
CA TRP A 171 -1.89 -20.12 -4.98
C TRP A 171 -2.27 -19.22 -3.81
N ASN A 172 -1.99 -19.69 -2.58
CA ASN A 172 -2.27 -18.96 -1.34
C ASN A 172 -1.02 -18.27 -0.78
N ARG A 173 0.07 -18.17 -1.54
CA ARG A 173 1.26 -17.43 -1.09
C ARG A 173 0.89 -15.96 -0.90
N MET A 174 1.33 -15.39 0.22
CA MET A 174 0.93 -14.06 0.67
C MET A 174 2.11 -13.09 0.68
N CYS A 175 1.92 -11.93 0.06
CA CYS A 175 2.74 -10.74 0.24
C CYS A 175 1.80 -9.55 0.53
N ALA A 176 1.26 -9.54 1.75
CA ALA A 176 0.12 -8.72 2.19
C ALA A 176 -1.23 -9.00 1.49
N VAL A 177 -1.20 -9.27 0.18
CA VAL A 177 -2.30 -9.81 -0.64
C VAL A 177 -1.87 -11.16 -1.25
N PRO A 178 -2.82 -12.05 -1.59
CA PRO A 178 -2.50 -13.36 -2.17
C PRO A 178 -1.96 -13.25 -3.59
N LEU A 179 -1.21 -14.27 -4.04
CA LEU A 179 -0.68 -14.36 -5.42
C LEU A 179 -1.76 -14.19 -6.48
N THR A 180 -2.97 -14.70 -6.23
CA THR A 180 -4.12 -14.53 -7.12
C THR A 180 -4.50 -13.07 -7.37
N SER A 181 -4.33 -12.17 -6.39
CA SER A 181 -4.54 -10.73 -6.57
C SER A 181 -3.51 -10.12 -7.52
N TYR A 182 -2.25 -10.56 -7.44
CA TYR A 182 -1.22 -10.12 -8.38
C TYR A 182 -1.57 -10.52 -9.82
N PHE A 183 -2.02 -11.76 -10.04
CA PHE A 183 -2.49 -12.22 -11.35
C PHE A 183 -3.66 -11.42 -11.90
N GLN A 184 -4.67 -11.19 -11.06
CA GLN A 184 -5.84 -10.43 -11.46
C GLN A 184 -5.46 -9.02 -11.92
N MET A 185 -4.53 -8.38 -11.19
CA MET A 185 -4.05 -7.05 -11.54
C MET A 185 -3.20 -7.03 -12.80
N SER A 186 -2.25 -7.96 -12.93
CA SER A 186 -1.42 -8.12 -14.14
C SER A 186 -2.32 -8.28 -15.38
N GLN A 187 -3.21 -9.27 -15.37
CA GLN A 187 -4.13 -9.53 -16.48
C GLN A 187 -5.06 -8.34 -16.78
N GLY A 188 -5.56 -7.66 -15.74
CA GLY A 188 -6.45 -6.52 -15.90
C GLY A 188 -5.77 -5.27 -16.47
N LEU A 189 -4.50 -5.06 -16.11
CA LEU A 189 -3.73 -3.89 -16.53
C LEU A 189 -2.88 -4.12 -17.79
N GLY A 190 -2.70 -5.37 -18.22
CA GLY A 190 -1.84 -5.72 -19.36
C GLY A 190 -0.34 -5.65 -19.03
N CYS A 191 -0.01 -5.78 -17.76
CA CYS A 191 1.33 -6.08 -17.23
C CYS A 191 1.28 -7.47 -16.57
#